data_AF-A0A4Z0BX74-F1
#
_entry.id   AF-A0A4Z0BX74-F1
#
_cell.length_a   1.000
_cell.length_b   1.000
_cell.length_c   1.000
_cell.angle_alpha   90.00
_cell.angle_beta   90.00
_cell.angle_gamma   90.00
#
_symmetry.space_group_name_H-M   'P 1'
#
loop_
_entity.id
_entity.type
_entity.pdbx_description
1 polymer ?
#
loop_
_entity_poly.entity_id
_entity_poly.type
_entity_poly.pdbx_seq_one_letter_code
_entity_poly.pdbx_strand_id
1 'polypeptide(L)'
;MYSSYSTPERRALSGPPVRSSVAVGAAAALAFSGEPTLILEILFVAFIAWRVLREPAVLQTPFRIFLVCLAYIAAGYFSSLPSTSADLKDFATIYKFLYYLAALALVSSDHWIQPRSGAWGLRLFVWLFVMVYTYERFAIGELRPTVLVENNYELIPLILAAVALNGKGKPLSPWDWGALLYVCAISGSRSSMAALAIGITVLVRLQFSARELLQWTVLAGAFGLLVYVLVLRLGDRSIEDIDRIIFLSAFVEETKDWGVAQWLFGAPAMTPLSLGTCRMLAYYENLMSYTGEWKCYSVILHSFVLRVIYDHGLLGFALSLFAVNLLLKRDYNGRVRVTVLAIIVATGLSVSSLNNVYVALGLMFMLALRPLQLAARVGSIRR
;
A
#
# COMPACT_ATOMS: atom_id res chain seq x y z
N MET A 1 -59.25 -24.12 -26.70
CA MET A 1 -58.15 -24.88 -27.33
C MET A 1 -57.02 -25.00 -26.33
N TYR A 2 -56.95 -26.17 -25.69
CA TYR A 2 -55.85 -26.57 -24.82
C TYR A 2 -54.65 -26.91 -25.71
N SER A 3 -53.50 -26.28 -25.48
CA SER A 3 -52.23 -26.74 -26.03
C SER A 3 -51.26 -27.01 -24.89
N SER A 4 -51.03 -28.30 -24.72
CA SER A 4 -50.07 -28.98 -23.87
C SER A 4 -48.63 -28.53 -24.16
N TYR A 5 -47.93 -28.05 -23.13
CA TYR A 5 -46.47 -28.02 -23.12
C TYR A 5 -45.95 -29.14 -22.22
N SER A 6 -45.37 -30.14 -22.89
CA SER A 6 -44.63 -31.25 -22.34
C SER A 6 -43.28 -30.78 -21.80
N THR A 7 -42.97 -31.25 -20.59
CA THR A 7 -41.64 -31.24 -19.97
C THR A 7 -40.68 -32.20 -20.68
N PRO A 8 -39.40 -31.83 -20.87
CA PRO A 8 -38.33 -32.81 -20.99
C PRO A 8 -37.38 -32.79 -19.79
N GLU A 9 -37.29 -33.96 -19.17
CA GLU A 9 -36.10 -34.64 -18.62
C GLU A 9 -34.99 -33.84 -17.92
N ARG A 10 -34.90 -34.10 -16.62
CA ARG A 10 -33.68 -33.93 -15.80
C ARG A 10 -32.57 -34.83 -16.34
N ARG A 11 -31.51 -34.23 -16.89
CA ARG A 11 -30.18 -34.86 -16.92
C ARG A 11 -29.31 -34.29 -15.81
N ALA A 12 -28.98 -35.17 -14.86
CA ALA A 12 -27.98 -34.93 -13.84
C ALA A 12 -26.60 -34.81 -14.52
N LEU A 13 -26.07 -33.59 -14.59
CA LEU A 13 -24.66 -33.36 -14.85
C LEU A 13 -23.92 -33.39 -13.51
N SER A 14 -23.25 -34.51 -13.26
CA SER A 14 -22.22 -34.63 -12.24
C SER A 14 -21.09 -33.63 -12.54
N GLY A 15 -21.08 -32.52 -11.81
CA GLY A 15 -19.98 -31.57 -11.83
C GLY A 15 -18.69 -32.21 -11.30
N PRO A 16 -17.51 -31.86 -11.85
CA PRO A 16 -16.23 -32.34 -11.36
C PRO A 16 -15.99 -31.85 -9.92
N PRO A 17 -15.13 -32.55 -9.14
CA PRO A 17 -14.87 -32.21 -7.76
C PRO A 17 -14.28 -30.80 -7.67
N VAL A 18 -14.86 -29.99 -6.78
CA VAL A 18 -14.34 -28.69 -6.36
C VAL A 18 -12.93 -28.89 -5.80
N ARG A 19 -11.93 -28.69 -6.66
CA ARG A 19 -10.54 -28.49 -6.26
C ARG A 19 -10.16 -27.05 -6.62
N SER A 20 -9.58 -26.37 -5.62
CA SER A 20 -8.90 -25.08 -5.68
C SER A 20 -9.71 -23.78 -5.46
N SER A 21 -10.49 -23.72 -4.37
CA SER A 21 -11.01 -22.45 -3.82
C SER A 21 -9.92 -21.50 -3.26
N VAL A 22 -8.66 -21.92 -3.19
CA VAL A 22 -7.52 -21.08 -2.75
C VAL A 22 -6.81 -20.38 -3.93
N ALA A 23 -6.81 -20.98 -5.13
CA ALA A 23 -6.14 -20.41 -6.31
C ALA A 23 -6.99 -19.33 -6.99
N VAL A 24 -8.32 -19.46 -6.94
CA VAL A 24 -9.26 -18.50 -7.53
C VAL A 24 -9.29 -17.18 -6.73
N GLY A 25 -9.09 -17.22 -5.42
CA GLY A 25 -8.99 -16.01 -4.59
C GLY A 25 -7.72 -15.19 -4.83
N ALA A 26 -6.59 -15.87 -5.11
CA ALA A 26 -5.34 -15.20 -5.46
C ALA A 26 -5.37 -14.61 -6.87
N ALA A 27 -6.01 -15.29 -7.83
CA ALA A 27 -6.16 -14.79 -9.20
C ALA A 27 -7.14 -13.61 -9.33
N ALA A 28 -8.17 -13.53 -8.49
CA ALA A 28 -9.12 -12.43 -8.49
C ALA A 28 -8.54 -11.13 -7.88
N ALA A 29 -7.60 -11.23 -6.93
CA ALA A 29 -6.84 -10.09 -6.40
C ALA A 29 -5.80 -9.54 -7.38
N LEU A 30 -5.49 -10.30 -8.45
CA LEU A 30 -4.55 -9.98 -9.51
C LEU A 30 -5.26 -9.35 -10.73
N ALA A 31 -6.42 -8.72 -10.58
CA ALA A 31 -7.10 -8.06 -11.69
C ALA A 31 -7.18 -6.55 -11.46
N PHE A 32 -6.22 -5.83 -12.07
CA PHE A 32 -6.26 -4.44 -12.53
C PHE A 32 -5.70 -3.30 -11.65
N SER A 33 -4.55 -2.80 -12.11
CA SER A 33 -4.18 -1.38 -12.28
C SER A 33 -3.23 -1.33 -13.49
N GLY A 34 -3.19 -0.24 -14.26
CA GLY A 34 -2.57 -0.12 -15.60
C GLY A 34 -1.30 -0.96 -15.80
N GLU A 35 -1.20 -1.62 -16.96
CA GLU A 35 -0.48 -2.89 -17.23
C GLU A 35 0.82 -3.18 -16.44
N PRO A 36 1.74 -2.23 -16.20
CA PRO A 36 2.95 -2.50 -15.43
C PRO A 36 2.69 -2.89 -13.97
N THR A 37 1.67 -2.32 -13.31
CA THR A 37 1.41 -2.61 -11.88
C THR A 37 0.90 -4.03 -11.70
N LEU A 38 0.05 -4.49 -12.61
CA LEU A 38 -0.40 -5.88 -12.63
C LEU A 38 0.76 -6.86 -12.82
N ILE A 39 1.69 -6.57 -13.74
CA ILE A 39 2.88 -7.40 -13.95
C ILE A 39 3.69 -7.49 -12.64
N LEU A 40 3.88 -6.37 -11.94
CA LEU A 40 4.58 -6.35 -10.65
C LEU A 40 3.85 -7.16 -9.57
N GLU A 41 2.51 -7.14 -9.54
CA GLU A 41 1.72 -7.94 -8.61
C GLU A 41 1.85 -9.43 -8.88
N ILE A 42 1.78 -9.83 -10.16
CA ILE A 42 2.00 -11.22 -10.56
C ILE A 42 3.41 -11.66 -10.17
N LEU A 43 4.43 -10.85 -10.45
CA LEU A 43 5.82 -11.15 -10.08
C LEU A 43 5.99 -11.23 -8.56
N PHE A 44 5.36 -10.33 -7.81
CA PHE A 44 5.37 -10.35 -6.35
C PHE A 44 4.75 -11.65 -5.83
N VAL A 45 3.54 -12.00 -6.24
CA VAL A 45 2.85 -13.21 -5.78
C VAL A 45 3.59 -14.48 -6.22
N ALA A 46 4.05 -14.54 -7.48
CA ALA A 46 4.80 -15.68 -8.00
C ALA A 46 6.11 -15.88 -7.24
N PHE A 47 6.81 -14.80 -6.89
CA PHE A 47 8.03 -14.86 -6.08
C PHE A 47 7.75 -15.41 -4.68
N ILE A 48 6.72 -14.89 -3.99
CA ILE A 48 6.31 -15.38 -2.66
C ILE A 48 5.96 -16.87 -2.72
N ALA A 49 5.14 -17.28 -3.71
CA ALA A 49 4.75 -18.67 -3.90
C ALA A 49 5.97 -19.58 -4.13
N TRP A 50 6.89 -19.16 -5.02
CA TRP A 50 8.13 -19.89 -5.29
C TRP A 50 8.99 -20.06 -4.02
N ARG A 51 9.12 -19.02 -3.18
CA ARG A 51 9.84 -19.11 -1.90
C ARG A 51 9.18 -20.10 -0.95
N VAL A 52 7.88 -19.99 -0.73
CA VAL A 52 7.13 -20.87 0.18
C VAL A 52 7.24 -22.34 -0.24
N LEU A 53 7.19 -22.61 -1.55
CA LEU A 53 7.34 -23.96 -2.09
C LEU A 53 8.75 -24.53 -1.91
N ARG A 54 9.80 -23.70 -1.96
CA ARG A 54 11.19 -24.16 -1.80
C ARG A 54 11.63 -24.28 -0.34
N GLU A 55 11.12 -23.44 0.55
CA GLU A 55 11.60 -23.33 1.93
C GLU A 55 10.43 -23.33 2.94
N PRO A 56 9.70 -24.44 3.09
CA PRO A 56 8.52 -24.52 3.96
C PRO A 56 8.83 -24.31 5.46
N ALA A 57 10.09 -24.49 5.87
CA ALA A 57 10.54 -24.27 7.25
C ALA A 57 10.48 -22.79 7.70
N VAL A 58 10.29 -21.85 6.77
CA VAL A 58 10.24 -20.39 7.00
C VAL A 58 8.96 -19.97 7.77
N LEU A 59 7.96 -20.85 7.93
CA LEU A 59 6.64 -20.54 8.49
C LEU A 59 6.56 -20.30 10.02
N GLN A 60 7.62 -20.38 10.82
CA GLN A 60 7.43 -20.60 12.26
C GLN A 60 7.08 -19.38 13.14
N THR A 61 7.27 -18.13 12.72
CA THR A 61 7.04 -16.96 13.61
C THR A 61 6.05 -15.90 13.12
N PRO A 62 6.03 -15.52 11.83
CA PRO A 62 5.02 -14.58 11.30
C PRO A 62 3.74 -15.27 10.82
N PHE A 63 3.65 -16.60 10.83
CA PHE A 63 2.49 -17.32 10.29
C PHE A 63 1.18 -17.01 11.02
N ARG A 64 1.24 -16.57 12.28
CA ARG A 64 0.07 -16.04 12.98
C ARG A 64 -0.51 -14.80 12.29
N ILE A 65 0.34 -13.90 11.78
CA ILE A 65 -0.11 -12.72 11.03
C ILE A 65 -0.78 -13.16 9.73
N PHE A 66 -0.19 -14.13 9.02
CA PHE A 66 -0.79 -14.73 7.83
C PHE A 66 -2.19 -15.31 8.12
N LEU A 67 -2.32 -16.14 9.16
CA LEU A 67 -3.59 -16.74 9.55
C LEU A 67 -4.62 -15.70 9.97
N VAL A 68 -4.23 -14.67 10.73
CA VAL A 68 -5.14 -13.58 11.14
C VAL A 68 -5.62 -12.79 9.92
N CYS A 69 -4.73 -12.45 8.98
CA CYS A 69 -5.12 -11.78 7.74
C CYS A 69 -6.09 -12.66 6.94
N LEU A 70 -5.78 -13.95 6.77
CA LEU A 70 -6.63 -14.87 6.01
C LEU A 70 -8.00 -15.07 6.68
N ALA A 71 -8.04 -15.22 8.00
CA ALA A 71 -9.28 -15.34 8.76
C ALA A 71 -10.12 -14.07 8.65
N TYR A 72 -9.50 -12.88 8.72
CA TYR A 72 -10.20 -11.60 8.57
C TYR A 72 -10.74 -11.41 7.15
N ILE A 73 -9.96 -11.73 6.11
CA ILE A 73 -10.43 -11.72 4.72
C ILE A 73 -11.59 -12.69 4.54
N ALA A 74 -11.48 -13.92 5.06
CA ALA A 74 -12.56 -14.91 4.94
C ALA A 74 -13.83 -14.43 5.66
N ALA A 75 -13.71 -13.92 6.88
CA ALA A 75 -14.84 -13.35 7.63
C ALA A 75 -15.50 -12.19 6.87
N GLY A 76 -14.69 -11.28 6.31
CA GLY A 76 -15.15 -10.20 5.44
C GLY A 76 -15.94 -10.73 4.23
N TYR A 77 -15.39 -11.73 3.53
CA TYR A 77 -16.03 -12.34 2.37
C TYR A 77 -17.39 -12.96 2.73
N PHE A 78 -17.44 -13.81 3.75
CA PHE A 78 -18.68 -14.44 4.20
C PHE A 78 -19.70 -13.43 4.69
N SER A 79 -19.26 -12.36 5.36
CA SER A 79 -20.16 -11.28 5.80
C SER A 79 -20.73 -10.45 4.65
N SER A 80 -20.05 -10.44 3.48
CA SER A 80 -20.50 -9.71 2.28
C SER A 80 -21.46 -10.51 1.39
N LEU A 81 -21.56 -11.84 1.55
CA LEU A 81 -22.44 -12.69 0.74
C LEU A 81 -23.93 -12.30 0.75
N PRO A 82 -24.53 -11.81 1.86
CA PRO A 82 -25.91 -11.34 1.84
C PRO A 82 -26.14 -10.10 0.96
N SER A 83 -25.09 -9.33 0.69
CA SER A 83 -25.14 -8.17 -0.20
C SER A 83 -25.12 -8.66 -1.65
N THR A 84 -26.28 -8.76 -2.27
CA THR A 84 -26.52 -9.28 -3.64
C THR A 84 -25.77 -8.54 -4.77
N SER A 85 -24.98 -7.51 -4.46
CA SER A 85 -24.15 -6.75 -5.41
C SER A 85 -22.65 -6.82 -5.16
N ALA A 86 -22.16 -7.75 -4.35
CA ALA A 86 -20.72 -7.88 -4.08
C ALA A 86 -19.99 -8.56 -5.26
N ASP A 87 -19.37 -7.76 -6.12
CA ASP A 87 -18.40 -8.29 -7.10
C ASP A 87 -17.11 -8.73 -6.39
N LEU A 88 -16.55 -9.86 -6.81
CA LEU A 88 -15.35 -10.42 -6.19
C LEU A 88 -14.11 -9.52 -6.37
N LYS A 89 -14.03 -8.77 -7.47
CA LYS A 89 -12.91 -7.86 -7.75
C LYS A 89 -12.97 -6.63 -6.86
N ASP A 90 -14.16 -6.09 -6.62
CA ASP A 90 -14.37 -4.99 -5.68
C ASP A 90 -13.97 -5.43 -4.26
N PHE A 91 -14.41 -6.63 -3.86
CA PHE A 91 -13.99 -7.24 -2.60
C PHE A 91 -12.47 -7.39 -2.51
N ALA A 92 -11.85 -7.96 -3.54
CA ALA A 92 -10.41 -8.17 -3.54
C ALA A 92 -9.63 -6.84 -3.48
N THR A 93 -10.16 -5.78 -4.09
CA THR A 93 -9.54 -4.44 -4.10
C THR A 93 -9.62 -3.72 -2.76
N ILE A 94 -10.72 -3.91 -2.02
CA ILE A 94 -10.90 -3.39 -0.65
C ILE A 94 -9.93 -4.08 0.32
N TYR A 95 -9.83 -5.41 0.22
CA TYR A 95 -8.98 -6.21 1.12
C TYR A 95 -7.51 -6.33 0.64
N LYS A 96 -7.12 -5.59 -0.39
CA LYS A 96 -5.84 -5.78 -1.10
C LYS A 96 -4.60 -5.64 -0.21
N PHE A 97 -4.59 -4.66 0.70
CA PHE A 97 -3.48 -4.48 1.64
C PHE A 97 -3.32 -5.69 2.59
N LEU A 98 -4.40 -6.41 2.93
CA LEU A 98 -4.32 -7.61 3.76
C LEU A 98 -3.73 -8.80 2.99
N TYR A 99 -4.00 -8.92 1.69
CA TYR A 99 -3.33 -9.91 0.86
C TYR A 99 -1.81 -9.67 0.83
N TYR A 100 -1.38 -8.40 0.71
CA TYR A 100 0.04 -8.07 0.78
C TYR A 100 0.63 -8.34 2.15
N LEU A 101 -0.04 -7.99 3.25
CA LEU A 101 0.44 -8.29 4.61
C LEU A 101 0.54 -9.80 4.86
N ALA A 102 -0.43 -10.58 4.38
CA ALA A 102 -0.39 -12.04 4.44
C ALA A 102 0.81 -12.59 3.65
N ALA A 103 1.04 -12.11 2.43
CA ALA A 103 2.16 -12.52 1.59
C ALA A 103 3.52 -12.16 2.21
N LEU A 104 3.66 -10.93 2.73
CA LEU A 104 4.87 -10.46 3.43
C LEU A 104 5.15 -11.28 4.69
N ALA A 105 4.12 -11.69 5.42
CA ALA A 105 4.27 -12.54 6.58
C ALA A 105 4.97 -13.87 6.22
N LEU A 106 4.63 -14.49 5.09
CA LEU A 106 5.20 -15.76 4.65
C LEU A 106 6.71 -15.72 4.37
N VAL A 107 7.27 -14.55 4.07
CA VAL A 107 8.70 -14.40 3.73
C VAL A 107 9.50 -13.56 4.72
N SER A 108 8.88 -13.07 5.78
CA SER A 108 9.52 -12.15 6.73
C SER A 108 10.63 -12.76 7.58
N SER A 109 10.70 -14.09 7.66
CA SER A 109 11.68 -14.82 8.46
C SER A 109 13.02 -15.04 7.75
N ASP A 110 13.10 -14.74 6.47
CA ASP A 110 14.20 -15.16 5.63
C ASP A 110 14.95 -13.96 5.04
N HIS A 111 16.28 -14.07 5.04
CA HIS A 111 17.17 -13.01 4.59
C HIS A 111 17.97 -13.52 3.40
N TRP A 112 17.60 -13.13 2.19
CA TRP A 112 18.31 -13.54 0.96
C TRP A 112 19.07 -12.39 0.29
N ILE A 113 18.79 -11.14 0.65
CA ILE A 113 19.48 -9.98 0.07
C ILE A 113 20.70 -9.63 0.92
N GLN A 114 21.89 -9.73 0.33
CA GLN A 114 23.11 -9.23 0.97
C GLN A 114 23.13 -7.69 0.96
N PRO A 115 23.61 -7.01 2.02
CA PRO A 115 23.66 -5.54 2.08
C PRO A 115 24.42 -4.91 0.93
N ARG A 116 25.48 -5.57 0.44
CA ARG A 116 26.25 -5.09 -0.72
C ARG A 116 25.41 -5.13 -1.99
N SER A 117 24.76 -6.25 -2.27
CA SER A 117 23.89 -6.41 -3.44
C SER A 117 22.65 -5.51 -3.36
N GLY A 118 22.05 -5.38 -2.17
CA GLY A 118 20.94 -4.47 -1.93
C GLY A 118 21.31 -3.00 -2.15
N ALA A 119 22.47 -2.56 -1.66
CA ALA A 119 22.96 -1.21 -1.91
C ALA A 119 23.30 -0.97 -3.38
N TRP A 120 23.88 -1.96 -4.05
CA TRP A 120 24.14 -1.87 -5.49
C TRP A 120 22.84 -1.78 -6.30
N GLY A 121 21.86 -2.61 -5.98
CA GLY A 121 20.54 -2.59 -6.62
C GLY A 121 19.82 -1.26 -6.41
N LEU A 122 19.80 -0.73 -5.18
CA LEU A 122 19.24 0.59 -4.89
C LEU A 122 19.90 1.68 -5.75
N ARG A 123 21.24 1.70 -5.83
CA ARG A 123 21.95 2.69 -6.64
C ARG A 123 21.60 2.58 -8.11
N LEU A 124 21.55 1.36 -8.65
CA LEU A 124 21.15 1.13 -10.03
C LEU A 124 19.77 1.73 -10.30
N PHE A 125 18.78 1.44 -9.44
CA PHE A 125 17.43 1.99 -9.61
C PHE A 125 17.38 3.51 -9.42
N VAL A 126 18.05 4.06 -8.41
CA VAL A 126 18.08 5.52 -8.19
C VAL A 126 18.69 6.24 -9.41
N TRP A 127 19.80 5.76 -9.95
CA TRP A 127 20.42 6.36 -11.13
C TRP A 127 19.59 6.17 -12.40
N LEU A 128 18.91 5.03 -12.55
CA LEU A 128 17.92 4.84 -13.61
C LEU A 128 16.81 5.90 -13.53
N PHE A 129 16.26 6.12 -12.34
CA PHE A 129 15.24 7.14 -12.11
C PHE A 129 15.76 8.55 -12.37
N VAL A 130 16.99 8.88 -11.95
CA VAL A 130 17.63 10.15 -12.30
C VAL A 130 17.65 10.33 -13.81
N MET A 131 18.12 9.34 -14.56
CA MET A 131 18.22 9.44 -16.02
C MET A 131 16.85 9.61 -16.68
N VAL A 132 15.89 8.73 -16.36
CA VAL A 132 14.55 8.75 -16.96
C VAL A 132 13.81 10.04 -16.59
N TYR A 133 13.77 10.40 -15.30
CA TYR A 133 13.03 11.59 -14.86
C TYR A 133 13.63 12.88 -15.40
N THR A 134 14.96 12.98 -15.51
CA THR A 134 15.60 14.15 -16.11
C THR A 134 15.22 14.27 -17.58
N TYR A 135 15.29 13.16 -18.32
CA TYR A 135 14.94 13.13 -19.73
C TYR A 135 13.46 13.50 -19.95
N GLU A 136 12.54 12.87 -19.24
CA GLU A 136 11.11 13.18 -19.36
C GLU A 136 10.80 14.63 -18.96
N ARG A 137 11.37 15.11 -17.85
CA ARG A 137 11.09 16.45 -17.36
C ARG A 137 11.63 17.55 -18.27
N PHE A 138 12.85 17.41 -18.76
CA PHE A 138 13.56 18.51 -19.44
C PHE A 138 13.66 18.33 -20.95
N ALA A 139 13.69 17.10 -21.47
CA ALA A 139 13.75 16.85 -22.91
C ALA A 139 12.36 16.68 -23.51
N ILE A 140 11.47 15.95 -22.84
CA ILE A 140 10.07 15.77 -23.30
C ILE A 140 9.17 16.90 -22.80
N GLY A 141 9.47 17.45 -21.62
CA GLY A 141 8.64 18.49 -20.99
C GLY A 141 7.49 17.93 -20.16
N GLU A 142 7.55 16.65 -19.78
CA GLU A 142 6.52 16.00 -18.96
C GLU A 142 6.52 16.60 -17.54
N LEU A 143 5.34 17.00 -17.07
CA LEU A 143 5.20 17.65 -15.77
C LEU A 143 5.29 16.63 -14.63
N ARG A 144 4.94 15.37 -14.88
CA ARG A 144 5.05 14.29 -13.90
C ARG A 144 5.82 13.12 -14.51
N PRO A 145 7.15 13.16 -14.46
CA PRO A 145 7.95 12.06 -14.98
C PRO A 145 7.66 10.77 -14.22
N THR A 146 7.63 9.65 -14.93
CA THR A 146 7.30 8.30 -14.42
C THR A 146 8.16 7.26 -15.11
N VAL A 147 8.67 6.27 -14.37
CA VAL A 147 9.36 5.11 -14.98
C VAL A 147 8.35 4.00 -15.30
N LEU A 148 7.36 3.80 -14.44
CA LEU A 148 6.41 2.69 -14.56
C LEU A 148 4.96 3.17 -14.73
N VAL A 149 4.40 3.84 -13.71
CA VAL A 149 2.97 4.20 -13.71
C VAL A 149 2.71 5.55 -13.06
N GLU A 150 3.00 5.69 -11.76
CA GLU A 150 2.69 6.91 -11.02
C GLU A 150 3.84 7.24 -10.07
N ASN A 151 4.39 8.45 -10.21
CA ASN A 151 5.62 8.87 -9.56
C ASN A 151 5.56 8.86 -8.02
N ASN A 152 4.37 9.06 -7.46
CA ASN A 152 4.10 9.02 -6.04
C ASN A 152 4.13 7.59 -5.46
N TYR A 153 4.02 6.56 -6.29
CA TYR A 153 4.11 5.17 -5.86
C TYR A 153 5.52 4.61 -5.99
N GLU A 154 6.15 4.81 -7.15
CA GLU A 154 7.41 4.15 -7.51
C GLU A 154 8.63 4.68 -6.74
N LEU A 155 8.55 5.88 -6.15
CA LEU A 155 9.61 6.44 -5.30
C LEU A 155 9.62 5.89 -3.87
N ILE A 156 8.47 5.45 -3.36
CA ILE A 156 8.33 4.92 -2.00
C ILE A 156 9.19 3.67 -1.75
N PRO A 157 9.26 2.65 -2.63
CA PRO A 157 10.15 1.52 -2.42
C PRO A 157 11.63 1.92 -2.37
N LEU A 158 12.06 2.93 -3.14
CA LEU A 158 13.43 3.44 -3.10
C LEU A 158 13.75 4.09 -1.74
N ILE A 159 12.81 4.90 -1.23
CA ILE A 159 12.93 5.53 0.09
C ILE A 159 12.96 4.46 1.19
N LEU A 160 12.06 3.47 1.15
CA LEU A 160 12.04 2.36 2.12
C LEU A 160 13.32 1.53 2.06
N ALA A 161 13.85 1.22 0.87
CA ALA A 161 15.11 0.51 0.71
C ALA A 161 16.30 1.30 1.26
N ALA A 162 16.32 2.63 1.08
CA ALA A 162 17.34 3.51 1.64
C ALA A 162 17.31 3.52 3.17
N VAL A 163 16.12 3.62 3.76
CA VAL A 163 15.89 3.51 5.21
C VAL A 163 16.33 2.14 5.73
N ALA A 164 16.03 1.06 5.00
CA ALA A 164 16.42 -0.31 5.37
C ALA A 164 17.93 -0.51 5.43
N LEU A 165 18.64 -0.10 4.37
CA LEU A 165 20.11 -0.24 4.28
C LEU A 165 20.81 0.51 5.41
N ASN A 166 20.40 1.75 5.66
CA ASN A 166 20.97 2.53 6.75
C ASN A 166 20.62 1.92 8.12
N GLY A 167 19.37 1.48 8.30
CA GLY A 167 18.91 0.75 9.50
C GLY A 167 19.70 -0.53 9.79
N LYS A 168 20.22 -1.21 8.77
CA LYS A 168 21.12 -2.37 8.89
C LYS A 168 22.60 -2.02 9.01
N GLY A 169 22.95 -0.73 9.09
CA GLY A 169 24.32 -0.25 9.27
C GLY A 169 25.11 -0.05 7.97
N LYS A 170 24.46 -0.09 6.80
CA LYS A 170 25.07 0.23 5.51
C LYS A 170 24.68 1.66 5.12
N PRO A 171 25.42 2.69 5.56
CA PRO A 171 25.09 4.06 5.20
C PRO A 171 25.20 4.24 3.69
N LEU A 172 24.23 4.93 3.11
CA LEU A 172 24.30 5.41 1.75
C LEU A 172 25.26 6.60 1.65
N SER A 173 25.84 6.81 0.48
CA SER A 173 26.70 7.95 0.22
C SER A 173 25.87 9.24 0.16
N PRO A 174 26.47 10.42 0.40
CA PRO A 174 25.78 11.70 0.20
C PRO A 174 25.22 11.86 -1.22
N TRP A 175 25.88 11.29 -2.22
CA TRP A 175 25.42 11.28 -3.61
C TRP A 175 24.14 10.45 -3.81
N ASP A 176 24.01 9.32 -3.13
CA ASP A 176 22.80 8.49 -3.17
C ASP A 176 21.60 9.27 -2.59
N TRP A 177 21.82 10.02 -1.50
CA TRP A 177 20.80 10.92 -0.92
C TRP A 177 20.47 12.11 -1.81
N GLY A 178 21.50 12.74 -2.39
CA GLY A 178 21.33 13.84 -3.33
C GLY A 178 20.52 13.41 -4.56
N ALA A 179 20.79 12.21 -5.08
CA ALA A 179 20.04 11.63 -6.19
C ALA A 179 18.58 11.32 -5.80
N LEU A 180 18.32 10.73 -4.63
CA LEU A 180 16.94 10.52 -4.14
C LEU A 180 16.19 11.84 -3.95
N LEU A 181 16.84 12.85 -3.36
CA LEU A 181 16.27 14.19 -3.19
C LEU A 181 15.96 14.83 -4.54
N TYR A 182 16.90 14.75 -5.48
CA TYR A 182 16.75 15.25 -6.83
C TYR A 182 15.54 14.61 -7.52
N VAL A 183 15.47 13.27 -7.55
CA VAL A 183 14.34 12.54 -8.17
C VAL A 183 13.01 12.91 -7.50
N CYS A 184 12.95 12.93 -6.16
CA CYS A 184 11.73 13.34 -5.45
C CYS A 184 11.33 14.78 -5.77
N ALA A 185 12.29 15.70 -5.90
CA ALA A 185 12.01 17.10 -6.21
C ALA A 185 11.47 17.26 -7.64
N ILE A 186 12.15 16.70 -8.64
CA ILE A 186 11.73 16.83 -10.04
C ILE A 186 10.44 16.06 -10.36
N SER A 187 10.10 15.05 -9.56
CA SER A 187 8.83 14.33 -9.69
C SER A 187 7.60 15.23 -9.46
N GLY A 188 7.74 16.31 -8.69
CA GLY A 188 6.61 17.09 -8.20
C GLY A 188 5.73 16.36 -7.18
N SER A 189 6.07 15.15 -6.75
CA SER A 189 5.32 14.37 -5.76
C SER A 189 5.55 14.88 -4.35
N ARG A 190 4.55 15.56 -3.80
CA ARG A 190 4.52 16.05 -2.41
C ARG A 190 4.60 14.90 -1.38
N SER A 191 3.94 13.78 -1.65
CA SER A 191 3.93 12.61 -0.75
C SER A 191 5.30 11.91 -0.74
N SER A 192 5.97 11.80 -1.88
CA SER A 192 7.35 11.26 -1.97
C SER A 192 8.34 12.18 -1.25
N MET A 193 8.19 13.50 -1.38
CA MET A 193 9.03 14.46 -0.65
C MET A 193 8.83 14.37 0.87
N ALA A 194 7.58 14.26 1.34
CA ALA A 194 7.27 14.06 2.75
C ALA A 194 7.85 12.73 3.28
N ALA A 195 7.70 11.64 2.52
CA ALA A 195 8.28 10.34 2.85
C ALA A 195 9.82 10.41 2.94
N LEU A 196 10.47 11.11 1.99
CA LEU A 196 11.91 11.29 2.00
C LEU A 196 12.37 12.13 3.20
N ALA A 197 11.67 13.22 3.53
CA ALA A 197 11.98 14.04 4.69
C ALA A 197 11.87 13.26 6.01
N ILE A 198 10.83 12.42 6.16
CA ILE A 198 10.68 11.49 7.28
C ILE A 198 11.85 10.51 7.31
N GLY A 199 12.23 9.94 6.14
CA GLY A 199 13.39 9.08 5.99
C GLY A 199 14.67 9.74 6.47
N ILE A 200 15.04 10.89 5.89
CA ILE A 200 16.27 11.66 6.21
C ILE A 200 16.33 11.99 7.71
N THR A 201 15.22 12.43 8.30
CA THR A 201 15.14 12.79 9.73
C THR A 201 15.69 11.69 10.64
N VAL A 202 15.36 10.44 10.33
CA VAL A 202 15.80 9.28 11.10
C VAL A 202 17.26 8.94 10.87
N LEU A 203 17.76 9.18 9.65
CA LEU A 203 19.12 8.83 9.24
C LEU A 203 20.16 9.85 9.69
N VAL A 204 19.78 11.12 9.74
CA VAL A 204 20.61 12.21 10.29
C VAL A 204 20.73 12.10 11.82
N ARG A 205 20.07 11.11 12.45
CA ARG A 205 20.01 10.94 13.91
C ARG A 205 19.60 12.25 14.59
N LEU A 206 18.68 13.00 13.99
CA LEU A 206 18.12 14.17 14.66
C LEU A 206 17.45 13.67 15.94
N GLN A 207 18.08 13.93 17.08
CA GLN A 207 17.58 13.53 18.38
C GLN A 207 16.50 14.53 18.76
N PHE A 208 15.31 14.36 18.19
CA PHE A 208 14.18 15.15 18.62
C PHE A 208 13.69 14.66 19.97
N SER A 209 13.61 15.56 20.95
CA SER A 209 12.89 15.27 22.19
C SER A 209 11.40 15.06 21.88
N ALA A 210 10.67 14.29 22.71
CA ALA A 210 9.22 14.11 22.53
C ALA A 210 8.46 15.45 22.49
N ARG A 211 8.97 16.44 23.23
CA ARG A 211 8.49 17.82 23.24
C ARG A 211 8.73 18.51 21.89
N GLU A 212 9.93 18.41 21.33
CA GLU A 212 10.23 18.97 20.01
C GLU A 212 9.37 18.31 18.92
N LEU A 213 9.21 16.99 18.95
CA LEU A 213 8.36 16.30 17.97
C LEU A 213 6.90 16.78 18.04
N LEU A 214 6.36 16.93 19.25
CA LEU A 214 5.02 17.47 19.45
C LEU A 214 4.93 18.92 18.95
N GLN A 215 5.92 19.76 19.26
CA GLN A 215 5.98 21.15 18.79
C GLN A 215 6.01 21.22 17.27
N TRP A 216 6.89 20.45 16.62
CA TRP A 216 6.98 20.41 15.15
C TRP A 216 5.69 19.89 14.52
N THR A 217 5.03 18.91 15.14
CA THR A 217 3.76 18.37 14.66
C THR A 217 2.63 19.39 14.78
N VAL A 218 2.52 20.07 15.93
CA VAL A 218 1.53 21.15 16.13
C VAL A 218 1.79 22.30 15.16
N LEU A 219 3.06 22.67 14.96
CA LEU A 219 3.45 23.77 14.08
C LEU A 219 3.19 23.42 12.61
N ALA A 220 3.49 22.18 12.19
CA ALA A 220 3.14 21.68 10.86
C ALA A 220 1.62 21.60 10.66
N GLY A 221 0.88 21.17 11.68
CA GLY A 221 -0.59 21.15 11.65
C GLY A 221 -1.20 22.54 11.55
N ALA A 222 -0.71 23.50 12.34
CA ALA A 222 -1.13 24.90 12.30
C ALA A 222 -0.78 25.56 10.96
N PHE A 223 0.41 25.28 10.42
CA PHE A 223 0.81 25.74 9.10
C PHE A 223 -0.05 25.12 8.00
N GLY A 224 -0.36 23.82 8.08
CA GLY A 224 -1.27 23.15 7.16
C GLY A 224 -2.68 23.75 7.19
N LEU A 225 -3.21 24.06 8.39
CA LEU A 225 -4.49 24.75 8.55
C LEU A 225 -4.46 26.16 7.95
N LEU A 226 -3.38 26.90 8.18
CA LEU A 226 -3.20 28.23 7.59
C LEU A 226 -3.18 28.17 6.06
N VAL A 227 -2.38 27.25 5.49
CA VAL A 227 -2.33 27.01 4.04
C VAL A 227 -3.72 26.64 3.51
N TYR A 228 -4.46 25.76 4.19
CA TYR A 228 -5.83 25.41 3.84
C TYR A 228 -6.75 26.63 3.77
N VAL A 229 -6.72 27.49 4.79
CA VAL A 229 -7.51 28.74 4.82
C VAL A 229 -7.10 29.70 3.71
N LEU A 230 -5.81 29.81 3.41
CA LEU A 230 -5.29 30.66 2.33
C LEU A 230 -5.69 30.14 0.95
N VAL A 231 -5.62 28.83 0.72
CA VAL A 231 -6.05 28.18 -0.53
C VAL A 231 -7.57 28.34 -0.73
N LEU A 232 -8.37 28.24 0.33
CA LEU A 232 -9.80 28.53 0.26
C LEU A 232 -10.08 29.98 -0.18
N ARG A 233 -9.19 30.92 0.15
CA ARG A 233 -9.32 32.33 -0.23
C ARG A 233 -8.74 32.70 -1.59
N LEU A 234 -7.69 32.01 -2.04
CA LEU A 234 -6.91 32.44 -3.21
C LEU A 234 -7.49 32.00 -4.57
N GLY A 235 -8.51 31.13 -4.59
CA GLY A 235 -9.32 30.85 -5.78
C GLY A 235 -8.63 30.10 -6.93
N ASP A 236 -7.30 30.18 -7.04
CA ASP A 236 -6.49 29.55 -8.08
C ASP A 236 -5.98 28.19 -7.60
N ARG A 237 -6.62 27.12 -8.08
CA ARG A 237 -6.41 25.77 -7.55
C ARG A 237 -5.67 24.88 -8.54
N SER A 238 -4.54 24.34 -8.08
CA SER A 238 -3.96 23.13 -8.67
C SER A 238 -4.92 21.96 -8.44
N ILE A 239 -5.16 21.15 -9.47
CA ILE A 239 -6.16 20.07 -9.50
C ILE A 239 -5.97 19.05 -8.35
N GLU A 240 -4.72 18.80 -7.92
CA GLU A 240 -4.43 17.86 -6.83
C GLU A 240 -4.86 18.34 -5.43
N ASP A 241 -4.87 19.64 -5.18
CA ASP A 241 -5.30 20.18 -3.88
C ASP A 241 -6.82 20.16 -3.75
N ILE A 242 -7.52 20.16 -4.88
CA ILE A 242 -8.96 19.97 -4.95
C ILE A 242 -9.29 18.52 -4.57
N ASP A 243 -8.66 17.54 -5.22
CA ASP A 243 -9.04 16.13 -5.10
C ASP A 243 -8.93 15.61 -3.66
N ARG A 244 -7.83 15.91 -2.93
CA ARG A 244 -7.67 15.46 -1.54
C ARG A 244 -8.71 16.03 -0.60
N ILE A 245 -9.09 17.30 -0.80
CA ILE A 245 -10.13 17.95 -0.01
C ILE A 245 -11.49 17.36 -0.37
N ILE A 246 -11.75 17.07 -1.65
CA ILE A 246 -12.97 16.39 -2.10
C ILE A 246 -13.06 15.01 -1.46
N PHE A 247 -11.99 14.20 -1.48
CA PHE A 247 -11.99 12.87 -0.84
C PHE A 247 -12.25 12.95 0.66
N LEU A 248 -11.63 13.91 1.36
CA LEU A 248 -11.90 14.11 2.77
C LEU A 248 -13.34 14.56 3.02
N SER A 249 -13.88 15.44 2.18
CA SER A 249 -15.26 15.94 2.30
C SER A 249 -16.26 14.82 2.04
N ALA A 250 -16.04 14.00 1.01
CA ALA A 250 -16.80 12.79 0.73
C ALA A 250 -16.74 11.83 1.92
N PHE A 251 -15.56 11.56 2.47
CA PHE A 251 -15.42 10.71 3.65
C PHE A 251 -16.17 11.26 4.87
N VAL A 252 -16.08 12.57 5.15
CA VAL A 252 -16.81 13.20 6.26
C VAL A 252 -18.32 13.09 6.06
N GLU A 253 -18.82 13.32 4.84
CA GLU A 253 -20.25 13.20 4.53
C GLU A 253 -20.76 11.77 4.74
N GLU A 254 -19.99 10.77 4.31
CA GLU A 254 -20.34 9.34 4.47
C GLU A 254 -20.25 8.85 5.93
N THR A 255 -19.48 9.54 6.77
CA THR A 255 -19.23 9.17 8.16
C THR A 255 -19.93 10.08 9.17
N LYS A 256 -20.70 11.08 8.73
CA LYS A 256 -21.31 12.10 9.61
C LYS A 256 -22.26 11.51 10.66
N ASP A 257 -22.95 10.43 10.30
CA ASP A 257 -23.95 9.76 11.15
C ASP A 257 -23.39 8.52 11.85
N TRP A 258 -22.05 8.32 11.84
CA TRP A 258 -21.44 7.13 12.42
C TRP A 258 -21.46 7.13 13.95
N GLY A 259 -21.90 6.01 14.51
CA GLY A 259 -21.72 5.70 15.92
C GLY A 259 -20.29 5.24 16.26
N VAL A 260 -19.99 5.10 17.56
CA VAL A 260 -18.67 4.66 18.06
C VAL A 260 -18.26 3.30 17.46
N ALA A 261 -19.18 2.37 17.32
CA ALA A 261 -18.89 1.04 16.76
C ALA A 261 -18.41 1.12 15.30
N GLN A 262 -19.02 1.98 14.47
CA GLN A 262 -18.62 2.17 13.08
C GLN A 262 -17.25 2.85 12.98
N TRP A 263 -16.95 3.81 13.87
CA TRP A 263 -15.60 4.37 13.93
C TRP A 263 -14.53 3.35 14.29
N LEU A 264 -14.85 2.39 15.18
CA LEU A 264 -13.90 1.35 15.60
C LEU A 264 -13.73 0.24 14.56
N PHE A 265 -14.81 -0.24 13.95
CA PHE A 265 -14.83 -1.43 13.09
C PHE A 265 -15.08 -1.17 11.60
N GLY A 266 -15.42 0.07 11.24
CA GLY A 266 -15.75 0.47 9.88
C GLY A 266 -17.24 0.26 9.55
N ALA A 267 -17.57 0.55 8.29
CA ALA A 267 -18.85 0.17 7.69
C ALA A 267 -18.94 -1.36 7.55
N PRO A 268 -20.17 -1.93 7.44
CA PRO A 268 -20.33 -3.33 7.07
C PRO A 268 -19.54 -3.68 5.79
N ALA A 269 -19.06 -4.92 5.69
CA ALA A 269 -18.24 -5.34 4.55
C ALA A 269 -18.97 -5.10 3.21
N MET A 270 -18.25 -4.53 2.24
CA MET A 270 -18.79 -4.18 0.92
C MET A 270 -19.96 -3.19 0.99
N THR A 271 -19.94 -2.22 1.92
CA THR A 271 -20.92 -1.13 1.92
C THR A 271 -20.55 -0.10 0.84
N PRO A 272 -21.39 0.12 -0.19
CA PRO A 272 -21.15 1.15 -1.18
C PRO A 272 -21.26 2.54 -0.53
N LEU A 273 -20.56 3.52 -1.09
CA LEU A 273 -20.76 4.92 -0.73
C LEU A 273 -22.14 5.39 -1.24
N SER A 274 -22.65 6.48 -0.68
CA SER A 274 -23.91 7.05 -1.13
C SER A 274 -23.85 7.45 -2.61
N LEU A 275 -25.02 7.43 -3.27
CA LEU A 275 -25.14 7.85 -4.67
C LEU A 275 -24.68 9.31 -4.88
N GLY A 276 -24.86 10.17 -3.88
CA GLY A 276 -24.38 11.56 -3.90
C GLY A 276 -22.86 11.62 -4.00
N THR A 277 -22.16 10.85 -3.16
CA THR A 277 -20.70 10.76 -3.18
C THR A 277 -20.18 10.11 -4.46
N CYS A 278 -20.81 9.03 -4.94
CA CYS A 278 -20.39 8.42 -6.20
C CYS A 278 -20.58 9.36 -7.39
N ARG A 279 -21.64 10.17 -7.42
CA ARG A 279 -21.81 11.22 -8.45
C ARG A 279 -20.77 12.31 -8.34
N MET A 280 -20.45 12.74 -7.12
CA MET A 280 -19.41 13.75 -6.87
C MET A 280 -18.04 13.28 -7.38
N LEU A 281 -17.75 11.99 -7.24
CA LEU A 281 -16.48 11.38 -7.62
C LEU A 281 -16.53 10.68 -8.99
N ALA A 282 -17.58 10.91 -9.77
CA ALA A 282 -17.82 10.17 -11.01
C ALA A 282 -16.74 10.34 -12.07
N TYR A 283 -15.93 11.40 -11.96
CA TYR A 283 -14.77 11.63 -12.82
C TYR A 283 -13.65 10.59 -12.66
N TYR A 284 -13.69 9.75 -11.61
CA TYR A 284 -12.84 8.57 -11.46
C TYR A 284 -13.52 7.29 -11.94
N GLU A 285 -13.99 7.28 -13.18
CA GLU A 285 -14.77 6.17 -13.76
C GLU A 285 -14.07 4.80 -13.63
N ASN A 286 -12.74 4.78 -13.76
CA ASN A 286 -11.92 3.56 -13.64
C ASN A 286 -11.89 2.94 -12.23
N LEU A 287 -12.37 3.67 -11.20
CA LEU A 287 -12.43 3.24 -9.81
C LEU A 287 -13.87 2.95 -9.34
N MET A 288 -14.84 3.05 -10.25
CA MET A 288 -16.22 2.67 -9.98
C MET A 288 -16.36 1.14 -9.86
N SER A 289 -17.46 0.70 -9.26
CA SER A 289 -17.82 -0.72 -9.11
C SER A 289 -17.86 -1.44 -10.46
N TYR A 290 -17.37 -2.68 -10.48
CA TYR A 290 -17.41 -3.53 -11.68
C TYR A 290 -18.82 -3.95 -12.08
N THR A 291 -19.79 -3.81 -11.18
CA THR A 291 -21.21 -4.13 -11.46
C THR A 291 -21.92 -3.09 -12.33
N GLY A 292 -21.34 -1.90 -12.56
CA GLY A 292 -21.82 -0.94 -13.56
C GLY A 292 -23.04 -0.08 -13.20
N GLU A 293 -23.49 -0.05 -11.94
CA GLU A 293 -24.73 0.64 -11.52
C GLU A 293 -24.51 2.00 -10.84
N TRP A 294 -23.49 2.79 -11.25
CA TRP A 294 -23.09 4.02 -10.54
C TRP A 294 -22.74 3.81 -9.06
N LYS A 295 -22.43 2.56 -8.69
CA LYS A 295 -21.94 2.19 -7.38
C LYS A 295 -20.45 2.44 -7.32
N CYS A 296 -19.99 2.95 -6.19
CA CYS A 296 -18.59 3.12 -5.89
C CYS A 296 -18.35 2.68 -4.45
N TYR A 297 -17.19 2.07 -4.23
CA TYR A 297 -16.73 1.70 -2.89
C TYR A 297 -15.66 2.67 -2.44
N SER A 298 -15.22 2.53 -1.19
CA SER A 298 -14.16 3.35 -0.57
C SER A 298 -12.93 3.56 -1.48
N VAL A 299 -12.63 2.58 -2.34
CA VAL A 299 -11.52 2.58 -3.32
C VAL A 299 -11.36 3.91 -4.03
N ILE A 300 -12.48 4.53 -4.41
CA ILE A 300 -12.54 5.80 -5.13
C ILE A 300 -11.95 6.99 -4.36
N LEU A 301 -11.86 6.91 -3.02
CA LEU A 301 -11.27 7.95 -2.17
C LEU A 301 -9.76 8.11 -2.35
N HIS A 302 -9.09 7.17 -3.04
CA HIS A 302 -7.65 7.14 -3.36
C HIS A 302 -6.66 7.09 -2.17
N SER A 303 -6.98 7.73 -1.04
CA SER A 303 -6.24 7.72 0.22
C SER A 303 -6.42 6.40 0.95
N PHE A 304 -5.31 5.72 1.23
CA PHE A 304 -5.29 4.51 2.04
C PHE A 304 -5.92 4.71 3.41
N VAL A 305 -5.61 5.81 4.09
CA VAL A 305 -6.08 6.07 5.46
C VAL A 305 -7.61 6.19 5.47
N LEU A 306 -8.18 7.01 4.59
CA LEU A 306 -9.63 7.19 4.51
C LEU A 306 -10.32 5.87 4.14
N ARG A 307 -9.78 5.13 3.18
CA ARG A 307 -10.28 3.82 2.75
C ARG A 307 -10.34 2.80 3.87
N VAL A 308 -9.21 2.57 4.54
CA VAL A 308 -9.13 1.55 5.59
C VAL A 308 -9.96 1.93 6.80
N ILE A 309 -10.03 3.23 7.16
CA ILE A 309 -10.93 3.66 8.24
C ILE A 309 -12.39 3.46 7.82
N TYR A 310 -12.74 3.75 6.56
CA TYR A 310 -14.10 3.52 6.07
C TYR A 310 -14.48 2.03 6.13
N ASP A 311 -13.65 1.14 5.59
CA ASP A 311 -13.99 -0.28 5.44
C ASP A 311 -13.73 -1.13 6.68
N HIS A 312 -12.77 -0.73 7.52
CA HIS A 312 -12.24 -1.56 8.61
C HIS A 312 -12.10 -0.81 9.94
N GLY A 313 -12.45 0.47 9.96
CA GLY A 313 -12.40 1.31 11.14
C GLY A 313 -10.98 1.64 11.60
N LEU A 314 -10.91 2.39 12.69
CA LEU A 314 -9.66 2.75 13.34
C LEU A 314 -8.91 1.52 13.84
N LEU A 315 -9.61 0.46 14.26
CA LEU A 315 -8.98 -0.77 14.72
C LEU A 315 -8.31 -1.52 13.56
N GLY A 316 -8.98 -1.67 12.41
CA GLY A 316 -8.39 -2.27 11.22
C GLY A 316 -7.16 -1.52 10.75
N PHE A 317 -7.22 -0.18 10.74
CA PHE A 317 -6.08 0.67 10.43
C PHE A 317 -4.92 0.45 11.42
N ALA A 318 -5.18 0.53 12.72
CA ALA A 318 -4.15 0.33 13.75
C ALA A 318 -3.53 -1.08 13.69
N LEU A 319 -4.34 -2.12 13.44
CA LEU A 319 -3.88 -3.50 13.29
C LEU A 319 -2.99 -3.67 12.06
N SER A 320 -3.26 -2.97 10.95
CA SER A 320 -2.41 -3.00 9.76
C SER A 320 -1.00 -2.45 10.06
N LEU A 321 -0.92 -1.31 10.75
CA LEU A 321 0.35 -0.71 11.17
C LEU A 321 1.06 -1.59 12.21
N PHE A 322 0.29 -2.17 13.14
CA PHE A 322 0.82 -3.09 14.14
C PHE A 322 1.41 -4.37 13.50
N ALA A 323 0.75 -4.93 12.49
CA ALA A 323 1.25 -6.08 11.73
C ALA A 323 2.59 -5.76 11.06
N VAL A 324 2.69 -4.62 10.35
CA VAL A 324 3.97 -4.16 9.77
C VAL A 324 5.04 -4.01 10.85
N ASN A 325 4.71 -3.40 11.98
CA ASN A 325 5.65 -3.24 13.10
C ASN A 325 6.14 -4.58 13.65
N LEU A 326 5.27 -5.58 13.77
CA LEU A 326 5.63 -6.93 14.22
C LEU A 326 6.56 -7.62 13.22
N LEU A 327 6.25 -7.54 11.91
CA LEU A 327 7.10 -8.09 10.86
C LEU A 327 8.51 -7.50 10.91
N LEU A 328 8.63 -6.20 11.17
CA LEU A 328 9.93 -5.51 11.24
C LEU A 328 10.63 -5.64 12.60
N LYS A 329 9.92 -5.99 13.68
CA LYS A 329 10.44 -5.97 15.08
C LYS A 329 11.68 -6.84 15.28
N ARG A 330 11.76 -7.96 14.58
CA ARG A 330 12.89 -8.89 14.67
C ARG A 330 14.19 -8.27 14.15
N ASP A 331 14.06 -7.44 13.12
CA ASP A 331 15.16 -7.06 12.25
C ASP A 331 15.59 -5.61 12.38
N TYR A 332 14.73 -4.74 12.90
CA TYR A 332 14.94 -3.31 12.95
C TYR A 332 14.64 -2.74 14.34
N ASN A 333 15.46 -1.77 14.76
CA ASN A 333 15.23 -1.05 16.01
C ASN A 333 13.91 -0.23 15.96
N GLY A 334 13.45 0.23 17.12
CA GLY A 334 12.19 0.98 17.21
C GLY A 334 12.17 2.23 16.33
N ARG A 335 13.31 2.91 16.17
CA ARG A 335 13.41 4.14 15.36
C ARG A 335 13.11 3.88 13.88
N VAL A 336 13.78 2.89 13.27
CA VAL A 336 13.55 2.53 11.87
C VAL A 336 12.10 2.07 11.68
N ARG A 337 11.55 1.31 12.62
CA ARG A 337 10.14 0.87 12.56
C ARG A 337 9.18 2.05 12.57
N VAL A 338 9.33 3.00 13.50
CA VAL A 338 8.50 4.22 13.54
C VAL A 338 8.63 5.03 12.25
N THR A 339 9.82 5.08 11.65
CA THR A 339 10.06 5.76 10.36
C THR A 339 9.25 5.15 9.24
N VAL A 340 9.28 3.82 9.13
CA VAL A 340 8.54 3.09 8.09
C VAL A 340 7.04 3.27 8.28
N LEU A 341 6.54 3.19 9.51
CA LEU A 341 5.14 3.45 9.81
C LEU A 341 4.76 4.89 9.47
N ALA A 342 5.59 5.87 9.81
CA ALA A 342 5.36 7.28 9.47
C ALA A 342 5.36 7.51 7.95
N ILE A 343 6.25 6.86 7.19
CA ILE A 343 6.24 6.90 5.72
C ILE A 343 4.94 6.29 5.17
N ILE A 344 4.53 5.13 5.68
CA ILE A 344 3.28 4.46 5.28
C ILE A 344 2.06 5.35 5.54
N VAL A 345 2.00 6.01 6.71
CA VAL A 345 0.90 6.92 7.07
C VAL A 345 0.93 8.19 6.23
N ALA A 346 2.09 8.84 6.11
CA ALA A 346 2.24 10.08 5.35
C ALA A 346 1.90 9.89 3.87
N THR A 347 2.36 8.79 3.28
CA THR A 347 1.96 8.42 1.91
C THR A 347 0.49 8.02 1.87
N GLY A 348 -0.02 7.28 2.86
CA GLY A 348 -1.41 6.85 2.94
C GLY A 348 -2.44 7.97 2.99
N LEU A 349 -2.06 9.17 3.45
CA LEU A 349 -2.93 10.36 3.41
C LEU A 349 -3.17 10.88 1.98
N SER A 350 -2.28 10.59 1.02
CA SER A 350 -2.40 11.04 -0.37
C SER A 350 -2.63 9.92 -1.36
N VAL A 351 -2.14 8.72 -1.07
CA VAL A 351 -2.06 7.60 -2.01
C VAL A 351 -2.48 6.30 -1.35
N SER A 352 -2.63 5.25 -2.16
CA SER A 352 -3.08 3.93 -1.72
C SER A 352 -2.08 3.18 -0.80
N SER A 353 -0.85 3.67 -0.59
CA SER A 353 0.13 3.18 0.42
C SER A 353 0.20 1.64 0.54
N LEU A 354 -0.15 1.03 1.68
CA LEU A 354 -0.13 -0.43 1.87
C LEU A 354 -1.06 -1.20 0.92
N ASN A 355 -2.01 -0.53 0.26
CA ASN A 355 -2.84 -1.11 -0.78
C ASN A 355 -2.17 -1.10 -2.17
N ASN A 356 -0.88 -0.76 -2.23
CA ASN A 356 -0.09 -0.67 -3.44
C ASN A 356 1.14 -1.61 -3.41
N VAL A 357 1.34 -2.35 -4.49
CA VAL A 357 2.47 -3.28 -4.67
C VAL A 357 3.85 -2.62 -4.48
N TYR A 358 4.02 -1.35 -4.83
CA TYR A 358 5.29 -0.63 -4.66
C TYR A 358 5.70 -0.55 -3.17
N VAL A 359 4.74 -0.31 -2.26
CA VAL A 359 5.01 -0.33 -0.81
C VAL A 359 5.29 -1.76 -0.35
N ALA A 360 4.54 -2.74 -0.86
CA ALA A 360 4.78 -4.15 -0.54
C ALA A 360 6.18 -4.61 -0.98
N LEU A 361 6.66 -4.21 -2.15
CA LEU A 361 8.02 -4.48 -2.64
C LEU A 361 9.08 -3.81 -1.76
N GLY A 362 8.86 -2.56 -1.35
CA GLY A 362 9.73 -1.85 -0.41
C GLY A 362 9.84 -2.60 0.92
N LEU A 363 8.71 -3.01 1.50
CA LEU A 363 8.68 -3.81 2.73
C LEU A 363 9.31 -5.19 2.55
N MET A 364 9.08 -5.86 1.42
CA MET A 364 9.72 -7.15 1.09
C MET A 364 11.24 -7.00 1.05
N PHE A 365 11.75 -5.94 0.42
CA PHE A 365 13.19 -5.64 0.44
C PHE A 365 13.70 -5.46 1.87
N MET A 366 12.98 -4.73 2.72
CA MET A 366 13.37 -4.55 4.13
C MET A 366 13.48 -5.88 4.87
N LEU A 367 12.49 -6.76 4.68
CA LEU A 367 12.43 -8.06 5.35
C LEU A 367 13.51 -9.02 4.85
N ALA A 368 13.78 -9.00 3.54
CA ALA A 368 14.77 -9.84 2.89
C ALA A 368 16.23 -9.44 3.17
N LEU A 369 16.46 -8.21 3.65
CA LEU A 369 17.80 -7.65 3.82
C LEU A 369 18.53 -8.25 5.04
N ARG A 370 19.66 -8.92 4.79
CA ARG A 370 20.53 -9.46 5.85
C ARG A 370 21.13 -8.35 6.72
N PRO A 371 21.24 -8.53 8.04
CA PRO A 371 22.02 -7.61 8.86
C PRO A 371 23.53 -7.74 8.58
N LEU A 372 24.24 -6.61 8.56
CA LEU A 372 25.69 -6.56 8.31
C LEU A 372 26.52 -7.44 9.27
N GLN A 373 26.08 -7.54 10.53
CA GLN A 373 26.77 -8.34 11.55
C GLN A 373 26.73 -9.86 11.27
N LEU A 374 25.65 -10.37 10.67
CA LEU A 374 25.61 -11.78 10.25
C LEU A 374 26.44 -12.04 8.99
N ALA A 375 26.53 -11.06 8.08
CA ALA A 375 27.33 -11.22 6.86
C ALA A 375 28.84 -11.38 7.16
N ALA A 376 29.36 -10.69 8.18
CA ALA A 376 30.75 -10.81 8.59
C ALA A 376 31.09 -12.17 9.21
N ARG A 377 30.19 -12.76 10.02
CA ARG A 377 30.41 -14.07 10.66
C ARG A 377 30.35 -15.25 9.69
N VAL A 378 29.50 -15.20 8.67
CA VAL A 378 29.42 -16.28 7.65
C VAL A 378 30.65 -16.26 6.73
N GLY A 379 31.23 -15.08 6.47
CA GLY A 379 32.44 -14.95 5.66
C GLY A 379 33.71 -15.49 6.33
N SER A 380 33.76 -15.56 7.67
CA SER A 380 34.92 -16.07 8.42
C SER A 380 34.90 -17.58 8.65
N ILE A 381 33.76 -18.25 8.41
CA ILE A 381 33.65 -19.72 8.55
C ILE A 381 33.91 -20.42 7.21
N ARG A 382 33.88 -19.68 6.09
CA ARG A 382 34.16 -20.19 4.73
C ARG A 382 35.55 -19.84 4.19
N ARG A 383 36.43 -19.30 5.03
CA ARG A 383 37.87 -19.20 4.79
C ARG A 383 38.57 -20.04 5.84
#